data_AF-A0A2P5B9G9-F1
#
_entry.id   AF-A0A2P5B9G9-F1
#
_cell.length_a   1.000
_cell.length_b   1.000
_cell.length_c   1.000
_cell.angle_alpha   90.00
_cell.angle_beta   90.00
_cell.angle_gamma   90.00
#
_symmetry.space_group_name_H-M   'P 1'
#
loop_
_entity.id
_entity.type
_entity.pdbx_description
1 polymer ?
#
loop_
_entity_poly.entity_id
_entity_poly.type
_entity_poly.pdbx_seq_one_letter_code
_entity_poly.pdbx_strand_id
1 'polypeptide(L)'
;MRLWEMRKLLLVWELLDHQEAIMLAGLAFKRKWQQKRKAEGKPFDKPNIVTGANVQVCREKFASYFEVELKEVKLREGYYVMDPEKAVEMVDENTICVAAILGSTLTGEFENVKQLNELLTLENKETGWDTPIHVDAASGGFIAPFLLPDLECDFRLPLVKSINVSSHKYGLVYAGVGWVVWRSKEDLPDELIFHINYLGSDQPAFTLNFSEGASKYAVELVLCLFQQLILLPYSFINIDICCKIALNKSYTMPTDVQHIALLRVVIREDFSRSLAERLVSDIERLKGNGCAPRPHYLV
;
A
#
# COMPACT_ATOMS: atom_id res chain seq x y z
N MET A 1 16.85 2.19 7.20
CA MET A 1 17.07 0.72 7.16
C MET A 1 16.27 0.18 5.98
N ARG A 2 16.85 -0.66 5.12
CA ARG A 2 16.15 -1.15 3.92
C ARG A 2 15.12 -2.24 4.28
N LEU A 3 14.04 -2.36 3.51
CA LEU A 3 12.93 -3.32 3.77
C LEU A 3 13.41 -4.79 3.91
N TRP A 4 14.51 -5.18 3.25
CA TRP A 4 15.06 -6.54 3.33
C TRP A 4 16.12 -6.74 4.42
N GLU A 5 16.58 -5.66 5.05
CA GLU A 5 17.59 -5.70 6.14
C GLU A 5 16.95 -5.88 7.51
N MET A 6 15.64 -6.11 7.58
CA MET A 6 14.81 -6.11 8.79
C MET A 6 15.07 -7.27 9.77
N ARG A 7 16.13 -8.06 9.59
CA ARG A 7 16.55 -9.13 10.51
C ARG A 7 16.83 -8.67 11.95
N LYS A 8 17.01 -7.36 12.18
CA LYS A 8 17.31 -6.77 13.50
C LYS A 8 16.13 -6.10 14.19
N LEU A 9 14.96 -6.02 13.54
CA LEU A 9 13.76 -5.49 14.17
C LEU A 9 12.94 -6.65 14.73
N LEU A 10 13.17 -6.93 16.01
CA LEU A 10 12.20 -7.54 16.93
C LEU A 10 11.02 -6.57 17.16
N LEU A 11 10.39 -6.10 16.08
CA LEU A 11 9.26 -5.18 16.12
C LEU A 11 8.07 -5.86 15.49
N VAL A 12 7.07 -6.08 16.33
CA VAL A 12 5.73 -6.65 16.11
C VAL A 12 5.42 -6.90 14.63
N TRP A 13 5.45 -8.18 14.26
CA TRP A 13 5.01 -8.67 12.96
C TRP A 13 3.63 -9.26 13.14
N GLU A 14 2.66 -8.80 12.38
CA GLU A 14 1.31 -9.36 12.43
C GLU A 14 0.85 -9.82 11.07
N LEU A 15 0.28 -11.03 11.10
CA LEU A 15 -0.11 -11.87 9.98
C LEU A 15 -1.55 -11.56 9.62
N LEU A 16 -1.79 -10.96 8.46
CA LEU A 16 -3.08 -10.32 8.19
C LEU A 16 -3.44 -10.43 6.71
N ASP A 17 -4.72 -10.34 6.36
CA ASP A 17 -5.05 -9.92 5.00
C ASP A 17 -4.61 -8.44 4.81
N HIS A 18 -4.36 -8.03 3.57
CA HIS A 18 -3.97 -6.64 3.23
C HIS A 18 -4.90 -5.60 3.86
N GLN A 19 -6.20 -5.89 3.87
CA GLN A 19 -7.22 -5.02 4.46
C GLN A 19 -7.02 -4.86 5.97
N GLU A 20 -6.74 -5.95 6.68
CA GLU A 20 -6.55 -5.94 8.11
C GLU A 20 -5.25 -5.23 8.50
N ALA A 21 -4.16 -5.43 7.74
CA ALA A 21 -2.90 -4.70 7.91
C ALA A 21 -3.09 -3.17 7.88
N ILE A 22 -3.94 -2.67 6.99
CA ILE A 22 -4.28 -1.25 6.88
C ILE A 22 -5.13 -0.78 8.05
N MET A 23 -6.11 -1.59 8.46
CA MET A 23 -6.96 -1.26 9.61
C MET A 23 -6.13 -1.17 10.90
N LEU A 24 -5.21 -2.10 11.12
CA LEU A 24 -4.30 -2.05 12.27
C LEU A 24 -3.35 -0.85 12.21
N ALA A 25 -2.76 -0.57 11.05
CA ALA A 25 -1.93 0.62 10.88
C ALA A 25 -2.72 1.89 11.21
N GLY A 26 -3.93 2.02 10.65
CA GLY A 26 -4.83 3.14 10.91
C GLY A 26 -5.24 3.25 12.38
N LEU A 27 -5.51 2.14 13.07
CA LEU A 27 -5.79 2.10 14.50
C LEU A 27 -4.60 2.59 15.33
N ALA A 28 -3.38 2.15 14.99
CA ALA A 28 -2.17 2.62 15.65
C ALA A 28 -1.98 4.14 15.48
N PHE A 29 -2.16 4.66 14.26
CA PHE A 29 -2.10 6.11 14.00
C PHE A 29 -3.18 6.89 14.75
N LYS A 30 -4.44 6.46 14.65
CA LYS A 30 -5.56 7.08 15.36
C LYS A 30 -5.28 7.12 16.85
N ARG A 31 -4.80 6.02 17.42
CA ARG A 31 -4.57 5.95 18.86
C ARG A 31 -3.38 6.79 19.32
N LYS A 32 -2.27 6.75 18.59
CA LYS A 32 -1.09 7.58 18.87
C LYS A 32 -1.44 9.08 18.77
N TRP A 33 -2.20 9.48 17.76
CA TRP A 33 -2.71 10.85 17.62
C TRP A 33 -3.62 11.24 18.81
N GLN A 34 -4.58 10.38 19.19
CA GLN A 34 -5.45 10.63 20.34
C GLN A 34 -4.66 10.82 21.66
N GLN A 35 -3.63 10.00 21.89
CA GLN A 35 -2.77 10.12 23.06
C GLN A 35 -2.03 11.47 23.08
N LYS A 36 -1.43 11.86 21.95
CA LYS A 36 -0.76 13.17 21.79
C LYS A 36 -1.73 14.32 22.09
N ARG A 37 -2.91 14.31 21.46
CA ARG A 37 -3.93 15.36 21.64
C ARG A 37 -4.42 15.46 23.09
N LYS A 38 -4.65 14.33 23.75
CA LYS A 38 -5.03 14.27 25.17
C LYS A 38 -3.94 14.85 26.08
N ALA A 39 -2.68 14.49 25.84
CA ALA A 39 -1.54 15.02 26.61
C ALA A 39 -1.39 16.54 26.45
N GLU A 40 -1.74 17.08 25.28
CA GLU A 40 -1.74 18.51 24.99
C GLU A 40 -3.04 19.23 25.45
N GLY A 41 -4.02 18.52 26.01
CA GLY A 41 -5.31 19.08 26.39
C GLY A 41 -6.18 19.55 25.22
N LYS A 42 -5.94 19.02 24.01
CA LYS A 42 -6.65 19.40 22.77
C LYS A 42 -7.78 18.41 22.43
N PRO A 43 -8.79 18.84 21.64
CA PRO A 43 -9.84 17.94 21.13
C PRO A 43 -9.26 16.77 20.32
N PHE A 44 -9.88 15.59 20.44
CA PHE A 44 -9.42 14.35 19.82
C PHE A 44 -10.56 13.51 19.19
N ASP A 45 -11.68 14.17 18.89
CA ASP A 45 -12.94 13.58 18.43
C ASP A 45 -13.10 13.56 16.90
N LYS A 46 -12.28 14.29 16.15
CA LYS A 46 -12.41 14.46 14.68
C LYS A 46 -11.15 14.08 13.89
N PRO A 47 -10.63 12.85 14.01
CA PRO A 47 -9.47 12.42 13.24
C PRO A 47 -9.77 12.37 11.74
N ASN A 48 -8.78 12.71 10.90
CA ASN A 48 -8.82 12.48 9.47
C ASN A 48 -7.56 11.79 8.95
N ILE A 49 -7.63 11.21 7.76
CA ILE A 49 -6.50 10.62 7.02
C ILE A 49 -6.47 11.20 5.60
N VAL A 50 -5.28 11.56 5.11
CA VAL A 50 -5.09 12.08 3.75
C VAL A 50 -4.55 10.99 2.83
N THR A 51 -5.12 10.84 1.64
CA THR A 51 -4.68 9.89 0.60
C THR A 51 -5.08 10.38 -0.79
N GLY A 52 -4.67 9.71 -1.86
CA GLY A 52 -5.16 10.01 -3.22
C GLY A 52 -6.49 9.32 -3.52
N ALA A 53 -7.31 9.89 -4.40
CA ALA A 53 -8.57 9.26 -4.83
C ALA A 53 -8.37 7.94 -5.62
N ASN A 54 -7.12 7.56 -5.90
CA ASN A 54 -6.70 6.24 -6.39
C ASN A 54 -6.62 5.16 -5.28
N VAL A 55 -7.13 5.49 -4.10
CA VAL A 55 -7.15 4.64 -2.92
C VAL A 55 -7.87 3.30 -3.15
N GLN A 56 -7.43 2.27 -2.43
CA GLN A 56 -8.14 0.99 -2.37
C GLN A 56 -9.26 1.07 -1.32
N VAL A 57 -10.41 0.44 -1.62
CA VAL A 57 -11.64 0.44 -0.79
C VAL A 57 -11.44 0.10 0.70
N CYS A 58 -10.36 -0.58 1.07
CA CYS A 58 -10.00 -0.89 2.45
C CYS A 58 -9.84 0.36 3.32
N ARG A 59 -9.44 1.49 2.74
CA ARG A 59 -9.32 2.77 3.46
C ARG A 59 -10.66 3.44 3.65
N GLU A 60 -11.56 3.36 2.67
CA GLU A 60 -12.96 3.75 2.88
C GLU A 60 -13.61 2.93 3.99
N LYS A 61 -13.36 1.61 4.03
CA LYS A 61 -13.80 0.74 5.13
C LYS A 61 -13.18 1.16 6.47
N PHE A 62 -11.88 1.42 6.51
CA PHE A 62 -11.23 1.92 7.73
C PHE A 62 -11.87 3.23 8.21
N ALA A 63 -11.99 4.21 7.32
CA ALA A 63 -12.59 5.51 7.60
C ALA A 63 -14.02 5.37 8.14
N SER A 64 -14.84 4.54 7.49
CA SER A 64 -16.22 4.28 7.87
C SER A 64 -16.35 3.53 9.20
N TYR A 65 -15.60 2.44 9.39
CA TYR A 65 -15.76 1.57 10.57
C TYR A 65 -15.12 2.16 11.82
N PHE A 66 -14.07 2.97 11.66
CA PHE A 66 -13.32 3.56 12.76
C PHE A 66 -13.53 5.06 12.89
N GLU A 67 -14.57 5.64 12.28
CA GLU A 67 -14.96 7.05 12.44
C GLU A 67 -13.75 7.98 12.23
N VAL A 68 -13.13 7.88 11.04
CA VAL A 68 -12.06 8.76 10.58
C VAL A 68 -12.51 9.40 9.29
N GLU A 69 -12.40 10.71 9.18
CA GLU A 69 -12.70 11.41 7.93
C GLU A 69 -11.65 11.05 6.87
N LEU A 70 -12.11 10.69 5.67
CA LEU A 70 -11.23 10.40 4.54
C LEU A 70 -11.10 11.64 3.65
N LYS A 71 -9.88 12.22 3.61
CA LYS A 71 -9.54 13.35 2.75
C LYS A 71 -8.82 12.86 1.51
N GLU A 72 -9.46 12.97 0.36
CA GLU A 72 -8.94 12.45 -0.90
C GLU A 72 -8.42 13.57 -1.81
N VAL A 73 -7.14 13.46 -2.20
CA VAL A 73 -6.56 14.26 -3.28
C VAL A 73 -7.14 13.77 -4.60
N LYS A 74 -7.93 14.63 -5.25
CA LYS A 74 -8.56 14.35 -6.55
C LYS A 74 -7.51 14.08 -7.62
N LEU A 75 -7.79 13.10 -8.47
CA LEU A 75 -6.95 12.80 -9.63
C LEU A 75 -7.23 13.81 -10.76
N ARG A 76 -6.28 13.98 -11.67
CA ARG A 76 -6.44 14.81 -12.86
C ARG A 76 -5.98 14.05 -14.10
N GLU A 77 -6.48 14.43 -15.26
CA GLU A 77 -6.08 13.80 -16.52
C GLU A 77 -4.56 13.88 -16.70
N GLY A 78 -3.94 12.76 -17.05
CA GLY A 78 -2.48 12.63 -17.15
C GLY A 78 -1.73 12.49 -15.82
N TYR A 79 -2.41 12.51 -14.67
CA TYR A 79 -1.80 12.34 -13.34
C TYR A 79 -2.73 11.54 -12.41
N TYR A 80 -2.52 10.23 -12.35
CA TYR A 80 -3.46 9.26 -11.76
C TYR A 80 -3.02 8.72 -10.40
N VAL A 81 -2.09 9.42 -9.76
CA VAL A 81 -1.58 9.14 -8.42
C VAL A 81 -1.79 10.35 -7.51
N MET A 82 -1.62 10.16 -6.20
CA MET A 82 -1.69 11.27 -5.25
C MET A 82 -0.56 12.29 -5.52
N ASP A 83 -0.94 13.54 -5.75
CA ASP A 83 0.00 14.65 -5.85
C ASP A 83 0.53 15.01 -4.45
N PRO A 84 1.85 14.91 -4.19
CA PRO A 84 2.41 15.20 -2.87
C PRO A 84 2.11 16.61 -2.36
N GLU A 85 2.11 17.63 -3.23
CA GLU A 85 1.85 19.02 -2.82
C GLU A 85 0.41 19.18 -2.34
N LYS A 86 -0.54 18.63 -3.11
CA LYS A 86 -1.96 18.65 -2.76
C LYS A 86 -2.27 17.82 -1.52
N ALA A 87 -1.56 16.71 -1.30
CA ALA A 87 -1.68 15.95 -0.07
C ALA A 87 -1.27 16.79 1.14
N VAL A 88 -0.13 17.49 1.08
CA VAL A 88 0.33 18.34 2.18
C VAL A 88 -0.62 19.52 2.43
N GLU A 89 -1.17 20.15 1.38
CA GLU A 89 -2.18 21.21 1.52
C GLU A 89 -3.45 20.77 2.29
N MET A 90 -3.78 19.47 2.29
CA MET A 90 -4.97 18.94 2.98
C MET A 90 -4.72 18.54 4.44
N VAL A 91 -3.46 18.51 4.87
CA VAL A 91 -3.07 18.16 6.24
C VAL A 91 -3.48 19.27 7.22
N ASP A 92 -3.98 18.86 8.37
CA ASP A 92 -4.31 19.72 9.50
C ASP A 92 -3.92 19.06 10.83
N GLU A 93 -4.19 19.72 11.96
CA GLU A 93 -3.84 19.22 13.29
C GLU A 93 -4.60 17.94 13.72
N ASN A 94 -5.60 17.53 12.93
CA ASN A 94 -6.41 16.33 13.16
C ASN A 94 -6.02 15.18 12.23
N THR A 95 -5.03 15.40 11.35
CA THR A 95 -4.54 14.38 10.42
C THR A 95 -3.72 13.33 11.17
N ILE A 96 -4.18 12.09 11.16
CA ILE A 96 -3.52 10.98 11.88
C ILE A 96 -2.33 10.42 11.11
N CYS A 97 -2.39 10.47 9.78
CA CYS A 97 -1.29 10.18 8.85
C CYS A 97 -1.65 10.60 7.42
N VAL A 98 -0.63 10.65 6.56
CA VAL A 98 -0.80 10.63 5.10
C VAL A 98 -0.46 9.24 4.57
N ALA A 99 -1.38 8.63 3.82
CA ALA A 99 -1.23 7.28 3.29
C ALA A 99 -0.88 7.33 1.79
N ALA A 100 0.39 7.05 1.47
CA ALA A 100 0.92 6.97 0.11
C ALA A 100 0.86 5.53 -0.41
N ILE A 101 0.69 5.36 -1.73
CA ILE A 101 0.51 4.08 -2.39
C ILE A 101 1.72 3.74 -3.26
N LEU A 102 2.45 2.70 -2.87
CA LEU A 102 3.54 2.14 -3.65
C LEU A 102 3.01 1.02 -4.54
N GLY A 103 2.45 1.41 -5.69
CA GLY A 103 1.87 0.52 -6.69
C GLY A 103 0.35 0.64 -6.74
N SER A 104 -0.12 1.74 -7.33
CA SER A 104 -1.55 2.03 -7.48
C SER A 104 -2.28 0.85 -8.12
N THR A 105 -3.46 0.52 -7.59
CA THR A 105 -4.29 -0.48 -8.26
C THR A 105 -4.78 0.02 -9.62
N LEU A 106 -4.91 1.33 -9.84
CA LEU A 106 -5.41 1.88 -11.09
C LEU A 106 -4.40 1.78 -12.24
N THR A 107 -3.14 2.11 -11.99
CA THR A 107 -2.12 2.24 -13.06
C THR A 107 -0.86 1.42 -12.82
N GLY A 108 -0.66 0.88 -11.62
CA GLY A 108 0.59 0.25 -11.20
C GLY A 108 1.67 1.24 -10.77
N GLU A 109 1.43 2.54 -10.94
CA GLU A 109 2.40 3.61 -10.67
C GLU A 109 2.75 3.71 -9.17
N PHE A 110 4.01 4.10 -8.91
CA PHE A 110 4.52 4.34 -7.56
C PHE A 110 4.37 5.82 -7.21
N GLU A 111 3.67 6.12 -6.12
CA GLU A 111 3.63 7.49 -5.61
C GLU A 111 5.00 7.96 -5.12
N ASN A 112 5.26 9.25 -5.26
CA ASN A 112 6.52 9.86 -4.86
C ASN A 112 6.60 10.07 -3.34
N VAL A 113 6.79 8.98 -2.60
CA VAL A 113 6.86 8.97 -1.13
C VAL A 113 8.01 9.85 -0.62
N LYS A 114 9.13 9.94 -1.36
CA LYS A 114 10.27 10.79 -1.01
C LYS A 114 9.89 12.27 -1.00
N GLN A 115 9.29 12.75 -2.09
CA GLN A 115 8.82 14.14 -2.18
C GLN A 115 7.77 14.44 -1.12
N LEU A 116 6.83 13.51 -0.87
CA LEU A 116 5.85 13.64 0.21
C LEU A 116 6.53 13.78 1.58
N ASN A 117 7.55 12.96 1.86
CA ASN A 117 8.33 13.05 3.09
C ASN A 117 9.05 14.40 3.22
N GLU A 118 9.65 14.91 2.15
CA GLU A 118 10.35 16.20 2.14
C GLU A 118 9.38 17.36 2.43
N LEU A 119 8.24 17.41 1.73
CA LEU A 119 7.22 18.44 1.93
C LEU A 119 6.59 18.38 3.33
N LEU A 120 6.19 17.19 3.80
CA LEU A 120 5.67 17.04 5.16
C LEU A 120 6.71 17.35 6.24
N THR A 121 8.00 17.17 5.95
CA THR A 121 9.06 17.56 6.90
C THR A 121 9.11 19.08 7.07
N LEU A 122 8.87 19.85 6.01
CA LEU A 122 8.77 21.30 6.09
C LEU A 122 7.49 21.71 6.84
N GLU A 123 6.35 21.15 6.46
CA GLU A 123 5.07 21.41 7.12
C GLU A 123 5.13 21.12 8.63
N ASN A 124 5.72 19.99 9.02
CA ASN A 124 5.87 19.61 10.42
C ASN A 124 6.79 20.54 11.21
N LYS A 125 7.79 21.16 10.57
CA LYS A 125 8.66 22.17 11.23
C LYS A 125 7.91 23.46 11.50
N GLU A 126 7.00 23.85 10.61
CA GLU A 126 6.20 25.08 10.75
C GLU A 126 5.04 24.88 11.74
N THR A 127 4.37 23.74 11.69
CA THR A 127 3.13 23.49 12.43
C THR A 127 3.33 22.77 13.77
N GLY A 128 4.40 21.97 13.89
CA GLY A 128 4.64 21.09 15.05
C GLY A 128 3.70 19.89 15.15
N TRP A 129 2.92 19.59 14.10
CA TRP A 129 1.93 18.49 14.14
C TRP A 129 2.53 17.10 14.14
N ASP A 130 3.76 16.94 13.62
CA ASP A 130 4.46 15.65 13.52
C ASP A 130 3.65 14.59 12.75
N THR A 131 3.01 15.02 11.65
CA THR A 131 2.17 14.18 10.80
C THR A 131 3.00 13.08 10.14
N PRO A 132 2.69 11.79 10.38
CA PRO A 132 3.46 10.67 9.85
C PRO A 132 2.97 10.21 8.47
N ILE A 133 3.79 9.37 7.82
CA ILE A 133 3.47 8.68 6.57
C ILE A 133 3.25 7.18 6.83
N HIS A 134 2.17 6.66 6.26
CA HIS A 134 1.99 5.23 6.03
C HIS A 134 2.24 4.92 4.55
N VAL A 135 2.98 3.85 4.26
CA VAL A 135 3.17 3.40 2.87
C VAL A 135 2.38 2.12 2.64
N ASP A 136 1.39 2.22 1.77
CA ASP A 136 0.73 1.06 1.21
C ASP A 136 1.58 0.43 0.11
N ALA A 137 2.38 -0.55 0.50
CA ALA A 137 3.22 -1.29 -0.41
C ALA A 137 2.62 -2.67 -0.71
N ALA A 138 1.30 -2.82 -0.76
CA ALA A 138 0.65 -4.13 -0.93
C ALA A 138 1.22 -4.96 -2.09
N SER A 139 1.39 -4.33 -3.24
CA SER A 139 2.08 -4.89 -4.41
C SER A 139 3.54 -4.46 -4.45
N GLY A 140 3.81 -3.14 -4.43
CA GLY A 140 5.15 -2.59 -4.64
C GLY A 140 6.19 -3.00 -3.60
N GLY A 141 5.76 -3.45 -2.41
CA GLY A 141 6.66 -3.86 -1.32
C GLY A 141 7.47 -5.12 -1.62
N PHE A 142 7.01 -5.98 -2.52
CA PHE A 142 7.79 -7.11 -3.04
C PHE A 142 8.34 -6.88 -4.46
N ILE A 143 8.24 -5.64 -4.97
CA ILE A 143 8.78 -5.26 -6.30
C ILE A 143 9.94 -4.28 -6.14
N ALA A 144 9.68 -3.12 -5.52
CA ALA A 144 10.64 -2.02 -5.43
C ALA A 144 11.97 -2.44 -4.79
N PRO A 145 12.00 -3.24 -3.70
CA PRO A 145 13.26 -3.70 -3.12
C PRO A 145 14.19 -4.46 -4.07
N PHE A 146 13.62 -5.19 -5.04
CA PHE A 146 14.38 -6.08 -5.92
C PHE A 146 14.68 -5.45 -7.28
N LEU A 147 13.74 -4.66 -7.82
CA LEU A 147 13.90 -4.03 -9.15
C LEU A 147 14.43 -2.60 -9.07
N LEU A 148 14.12 -1.87 -8.00
CA LEU A 148 14.44 -0.45 -7.82
C LEU A 148 15.06 -0.21 -6.43
N PRO A 149 16.18 -0.87 -6.07
CA PRO A 149 16.73 -0.84 -4.71
C PRO A 149 17.11 0.57 -4.23
N ASP A 150 17.43 1.47 -5.17
CA ASP A 150 17.80 2.86 -4.88
C ASP A 150 16.59 3.79 -4.73
N LEU A 151 15.38 3.33 -5.08
CA LEU A 151 14.16 4.09 -4.83
C LEU A 151 13.91 4.20 -3.32
N GLU A 152 13.91 5.42 -2.81
CA GLU A 152 13.63 5.71 -1.41
C GLU A 152 12.12 5.84 -1.19
N CYS A 153 11.50 4.76 -0.75
CA CYS A 153 10.06 4.69 -0.47
C CYS A 153 9.72 3.92 0.81
N ASP A 154 10.73 3.60 1.62
CA ASP A 154 10.62 2.78 2.83
C ASP A 154 11.09 3.54 4.09
N PHE A 155 11.41 2.82 5.18
CA PHE A 155 11.88 3.39 6.44
C PHE A 155 13.19 4.20 6.36
N ARG A 156 13.87 4.25 5.21
CA ARG A 156 14.91 5.27 4.94
C ARG A 156 14.35 6.69 5.10
N LEU A 157 13.09 6.91 4.74
CA LEU A 157 12.40 8.19 4.90
C LEU A 157 11.92 8.36 6.36
N PRO A 158 12.31 9.42 7.09
CA PRO A 158 12.05 9.56 8.54
C PRO A 158 10.57 9.59 8.96
N LEU A 159 9.70 10.13 8.11
CA LEU A 159 8.27 10.24 8.39
C LEU A 159 7.51 8.94 8.11
N VAL A 160 8.10 7.97 7.39
CA VAL A 160 7.49 6.65 7.21
C VAL A 160 7.53 5.90 8.55
N LYS A 161 6.34 5.72 9.16
CA LYS A 161 6.19 5.08 10.49
C LYS A 161 5.63 3.67 10.41
N SER A 162 4.92 3.33 9.34
CA SER A 162 4.51 1.95 9.08
C SER A 162 4.34 1.68 7.59
N ILE A 163 4.48 0.41 7.20
CA ILE A 163 4.36 -0.07 5.83
C ILE A 163 3.55 -1.35 5.85
N ASN A 164 2.55 -1.47 4.97
CA ASN A 164 1.88 -2.75 4.73
C ASN A 164 2.37 -3.39 3.43
N VAL A 165 2.38 -4.73 3.36
CA VAL A 165 2.71 -5.49 2.15
C VAL A 165 1.88 -6.77 2.07
N SER A 166 1.57 -7.26 0.87
CA SER A 166 0.78 -8.49 0.68
C SER A 166 1.62 -9.59 0.04
N SER A 167 1.98 -10.62 0.82
CA SER A 167 2.74 -11.76 0.27
C SER A 167 1.95 -12.50 -0.79
N HIS A 168 0.62 -12.53 -0.66
CA HIS A 168 -0.23 -13.13 -1.68
C HIS A 168 -0.42 -12.32 -2.97
N LYS A 169 0.30 -11.21 -3.11
CA LYS A 169 0.43 -10.47 -4.37
C LYS A 169 1.75 -10.82 -5.04
N TYR A 170 2.78 -10.01 -4.83
CA TYR A 170 4.11 -10.22 -5.43
C TYR A 170 5.11 -10.89 -4.47
N GLY A 171 4.68 -11.27 -3.25
CA GLY A 171 5.48 -12.12 -2.35
C GLY A 171 5.39 -13.62 -2.66
N LEU A 172 4.64 -14.00 -3.71
CA LEU A 172 4.58 -15.35 -4.27
C LEU A 172 3.93 -16.41 -3.37
N VAL A 173 3.03 -15.99 -2.47
CA VAL A 173 2.21 -16.91 -1.64
C VAL A 173 0.78 -16.98 -2.16
N TYR A 174 0.07 -18.06 -1.82
CA TYR A 174 -1.38 -18.13 -2.06
C TYR A 174 -2.17 -17.11 -1.21
N ALA A 175 -3.39 -16.81 -1.66
CA ALA A 175 -4.28 -15.80 -1.07
C ALA A 175 -4.42 -15.86 0.47
N GLY A 176 -4.32 -14.68 1.10
CA GLY A 176 -4.62 -14.44 2.51
C GLY A 176 -3.42 -14.53 3.46
N VAL A 177 -2.27 -14.00 3.03
CA VAL A 177 -1.14 -13.60 3.88
C VAL A 177 -0.65 -12.22 3.49
N GLY A 178 -0.42 -11.39 4.48
CA GLY A 178 0.03 -10.02 4.38
C GLY A 178 0.59 -9.57 5.71
N TRP A 179 1.22 -8.40 5.69
CA TRP A 179 2.05 -7.91 6.77
C TRP A 179 1.83 -6.43 6.95
N VAL A 180 1.92 -6.00 8.19
CA VAL A 180 2.19 -4.61 8.55
C VAL A 180 3.47 -4.60 9.38
N VAL A 181 4.32 -3.61 9.12
CA VAL A 181 5.54 -3.41 9.90
C VAL A 181 5.61 -1.96 10.36
N TRP A 182 5.98 -1.78 11.62
CA TRP A 182 6.21 -0.47 12.22
C TRP A 182 7.69 -0.13 12.24
N ARG A 183 8.00 1.17 12.11
CA ARG A 183 9.37 1.68 12.12
C ARG A 183 10.05 1.43 13.47
N SER A 184 9.31 1.68 14.55
CA SER A 184 9.78 1.55 15.93
C SER A 184 8.66 1.02 16.83
N LYS A 185 9.01 0.55 18.04
CA LYS A 185 8.02 0.11 19.04
C LYS A 185 7.05 1.25 19.40
N GLU A 186 7.55 2.49 19.44
CA GLU A 186 6.79 3.69 19.78
C GLU A 186 5.71 4.04 18.72
N ASP A 187 5.75 3.43 17.54
CA ASP A 187 4.74 3.60 16.50
C ASP A 187 3.55 2.64 16.67
N LEU A 188 3.62 1.70 17.61
CA LEU A 188 2.52 0.82 17.99
C LEU A 188 2.18 1.04 19.48
N PRO A 189 1.07 1.75 19.80
CA PRO A 189 0.66 1.97 21.18
C PRO A 189 0.43 0.66 21.94
N ASP A 190 1.11 0.49 23.09
CA ASP A 190 1.05 -0.73 23.91
C ASP A 190 -0.38 -1.10 24.33
N GLU A 191 -1.30 -0.13 24.47
CA GLU A 191 -2.71 -0.38 24.84
C GLU A 191 -3.53 -1.10 23.76
N LEU A 192 -3.02 -1.15 22.53
CA LEU A 192 -3.64 -1.92 21.45
C LEU A 192 -3.20 -3.39 21.45
N ILE A 193 -2.15 -3.73 22.20
CA ILE A 193 -1.61 -5.08 22.28
C ILE A 193 -2.32 -5.84 23.39
N PHE A 194 -3.00 -6.92 23.03
CA PHE A 194 -3.62 -7.86 23.97
C PHE A 194 -2.64 -8.96 24.36
N HIS A 195 -2.66 -9.33 25.64
CA HIS A 195 -1.82 -10.38 26.19
C HIS A 195 -2.67 -11.62 26.48
N ILE A 196 -2.53 -12.64 25.64
CA ILE A 196 -3.32 -13.88 25.70
C ILE A 196 -2.54 -14.93 26.48
N ASN A 197 -3.11 -15.50 27.54
CA ASN A 197 -2.42 -16.47 28.40
C ASN A 197 -3.17 -17.79 28.63
N TYR A 198 -4.40 -17.93 28.11
CA TYR A 198 -5.23 -19.13 28.36
C TYR A 198 -4.82 -20.36 27.57
N LEU A 199 -3.85 -20.23 26.65
CA LEU A 199 -3.25 -21.33 25.88
C LEU A 199 -1.89 -21.79 26.41
N GLY A 200 -1.49 -21.32 27.61
CA GLY A 200 -0.37 -21.85 28.38
C GLY A 200 0.79 -20.88 28.62
N SER A 201 1.01 -19.91 27.74
CA SER A 201 2.02 -18.85 27.91
C SER A 201 1.46 -17.50 27.47
N ASP A 202 2.04 -16.41 27.97
CA ASP A 202 1.70 -15.07 27.52
C ASP A 202 2.11 -14.86 26.06
N GLN A 203 1.17 -14.40 25.23
CA GLN A 203 1.34 -14.15 23.81
C GLN A 203 0.79 -12.76 23.48
N PRO A 204 1.63 -11.79 23.05
CA PRO A 204 1.15 -10.51 22.56
C PRO A 204 0.44 -10.69 21.22
N ALA A 205 -0.74 -10.10 21.08
CA ALA A 205 -1.54 -10.12 19.87
C ALA A 205 -2.25 -8.78 19.64
N PHE A 206 -2.16 -8.27 18.43
CA PHE A 206 -2.84 -7.07 17.94
C PHE A 206 -3.53 -7.35 16.59
N THR A 207 -4.13 -8.52 16.45
CA THR A 207 -4.90 -8.89 15.24
C THR A 207 -6.39 -8.57 15.37
N LEU A 208 -7.10 -8.37 14.26
CA LEU A 208 -8.58 -8.35 14.24
C LEU A 208 -9.14 -9.77 14.18
N ASN A 209 -8.41 -10.67 13.53
CA ASN A 209 -8.70 -12.10 13.49
C ASN A 209 -8.15 -12.83 14.74
N PHE A 210 -8.71 -14.00 15.05
CA PHE A 210 -8.24 -14.83 16.16
C PHE A 210 -7.76 -16.21 15.69
N SER A 211 -8.67 -17.05 15.19
CA SER A 211 -8.32 -18.37 14.66
C SER A 211 -8.14 -18.33 13.15
N GLU A 212 -7.01 -18.82 12.65
CA GLU A 212 -6.71 -18.85 11.22
C GLU A 212 -5.81 -20.04 10.81
N GLY A 213 -5.83 -20.36 9.51
CA GLY A 213 -5.08 -21.50 8.97
C GLY A 213 -3.60 -21.18 8.76
N ALA A 214 -2.71 -21.91 9.44
CA ALA A 214 -1.27 -21.64 9.42
C ALA A 214 -0.50 -22.13 8.16
N SER A 215 -1.17 -22.82 7.24
CA SER A 215 -0.52 -23.46 6.07
C SER A 215 0.19 -22.47 5.16
N LYS A 216 -0.32 -21.25 5.05
CA LYS A 216 0.23 -20.20 4.20
C LYS A 216 1.54 -19.64 4.72
N TYR A 217 1.78 -19.72 6.04
CA TYR A 217 3.00 -19.25 6.70
C TYR A 217 4.19 -20.18 6.44
N ALA A 218 3.94 -21.49 6.37
CA ALA A 218 4.96 -22.45 6.01
C ALA A 218 5.49 -22.19 4.58
N VAL A 219 4.60 -21.81 3.66
CA VAL A 219 4.98 -21.48 2.27
C VAL A 219 5.84 -20.22 2.23
N GLU A 220 5.46 -19.15 2.94
CA GLU A 220 6.26 -17.92 3.01
C GLU A 220 7.65 -18.17 3.61
N LEU A 221 7.75 -18.95 4.69
CA LEU A 221 9.04 -19.25 5.32
C LEU A 221 9.98 -19.94 4.34
N VAL A 222 9.46 -20.91 3.57
CA VAL A 222 10.22 -21.60 2.53
C VAL A 222 10.65 -20.64 1.43
N LEU A 223 9.76 -19.74 0.99
CA LEU A 223 10.07 -18.75 -0.05
C LEU A 223 11.12 -17.72 0.42
N CYS A 224 11.03 -17.23 1.66
CA CYS A 224 12.02 -16.35 2.25
C CYS A 224 13.40 -17.01 2.32
N LEU A 225 13.46 -18.29 2.71
CA LEU A 225 14.71 -19.06 2.70
C LEU A 225 15.24 -19.23 1.26
N PHE A 226 14.36 -19.49 0.29
CA PHE A 226 14.72 -19.65 -1.12
C PHE A 226 15.24 -18.34 -1.74
N GLN A 227 14.56 -17.21 -1.51
CA GLN A 227 14.99 -15.88 -1.99
C GLN A 227 16.32 -15.43 -1.38
N GLN A 228 16.62 -15.83 -0.14
CA GLN A 228 17.92 -15.57 0.50
C GLN A 228 19.05 -16.44 -0.05
N LEU A 229 18.74 -17.67 -0.48
CA LEU A 229 19.69 -18.60 -1.09
C LEU A 229 19.92 -18.29 -2.58
N ILE A 230 18.96 -17.63 -3.22
CA ILE A 230 18.94 -17.35 -4.66
C ILE A 230 18.93 -15.83 -4.87
N LEU A 231 20.07 -15.20 -4.60
CA LEU A 231 20.47 -13.98 -5.29
C LEU A 231 20.90 -14.34 -6.73
N LEU A 232 20.04 -15.04 -7.48
CA LEU A 232 20.28 -15.26 -8.91
C LEU A 232 19.90 -13.99 -9.66
N PRO A 233 20.72 -13.58 -10.64
CA PRO A 233 20.42 -12.43 -11.49
C PRO A 233 19.32 -12.85 -12.48
N TYR A 234 18.08 -12.92 -12.03
CA TYR A 234 16.96 -12.97 -12.95
C TYR A 234 16.82 -11.58 -13.56
N SER A 235 17.19 -11.46 -14.83
CA SER A 235 16.86 -10.32 -15.67
C SER A 235 15.34 -10.30 -15.83
N PHE A 236 14.64 -9.68 -14.89
CA PHE A 236 13.24 -9.33 -15.09
C PHE A 236 13.22 -8.29 -16.21
N ILE A 237 12.68 -8.72 -17.36
CA ILE A 237 12.47 -7.84 -18.51
C ILE A 237 11.56 -6.71 -18.01
N ASN A 238 12.02 -5.46 -18.16
CA ASN A 238 11.16 -4.29 -18.03
C ASN A 238 10.02 -4.44 -19.03
N ILE A 239 8.84 -4.78 -18.51
CA ILE A 239 7.61 -4.84 -19.27
C ILE A 239 6.77 -3.65 -18.83
N ASP A 240 7.04 -2.50 -19.45
CA ASP A 240 6.06 -1.42 -19.55
C ASP A 240 4.94 -1.91 -20.47
N ILE A 241 3.88 -2.48 -19.90
CA ILE A 241 2.65 -2.80 -20.64
C ILE A 241 1.46 -2.19 -19.90
N CYS A 242 1.23 -0.91 -20.17
CA CYS A 242 -0.11 -0.32 -20.05
C CYS A 242 -0.80 -0.47 -21.42
N CYS A 243 -1.23 -1.70 -21.77
CA CYS A 243 -1.97 -1.96 -23.00
C CYS A 243 -3.48 -1.74 -22.80
N LYS A 244 -3.98 -0.58 -23.24
CA LYS A 244 -5.43 -0.30 -23.40
C LYS A 244 -6.03 -1.23 -24.47
N ILE A 245 -6.65 -2.36 -24.11
CA ILE A 245 -7.48 -3.18 -25.03
C ILE A 245 -8.75 -3.71 -24.34
N ALA A 246 -9.86 -3.91 -25.04
CA ALA A 246 -11.08 -4.44 -24.43
C ALA A 246 -10.98 -5.95 -24.12
N LEU A 247 -10.82 -6.29 -22.85
CA LEU A 247 -11.26 -7.54 -22.23
C LEU A 247 -12.20 -7.18 -21.07
N ASN A 248 -13.17 -8.04 -20.75
CA ASN A 248 -14.43 -7.80 -20.01
C ASN A 248 -14.39 -7.13 -18.60
N LYS A 249 -13.30 -6.50 -18.18
CA LYS A 249 -13.24 -5.59 -17.03
C LYS A 249 -12.53 -4.28 -17.39
N SER A 250 -13.16 -3.47 -18.23
CA SER A 250 -12.86 -2.04 -18.26
C SER A 250 -13.39 -1.41 -16.97
N TYR A 251 -12.60 -0.59 -16.30
CA TYR A 251 -13.07 0.25 -15.20
C TYR A 251 -12.88 1.72 -15.54
N THR A 252 -13.79 2.54 -15.03
CA THR A 252 -13.72 4.00 -15.08
C THR A 252 -12.86 4.51 -13.94
N MET A 253 -12.07 5.55 -14.19
CA MET A 253 -11.26 6.19 -13.16
C MET A 253 -12.14 6.90 -12.11
N PRO A 254 -11.58 7.22 -10.92
CA PRO A 254 -12.25 7.99 -9.87
C PRO A 254 -12.78 9.35 -10.31
N THR A 255 -13.46 10.05 -9.40
CA THR A 255 -14.09 11.36 -9.61
C THR A 255 -13.15 12.35 -10.31
N ASP A 256 -13.72 13.21 -11.16
CA ASP A 256 -13.03 14.20 -12.01
C ASP A 256 -12.28 13.62 -13.24
N VAL A 257 -12.07 12.29 -13.31
CA VAL A 257 -11.51 11.58 -14.48
C VAL A 257 -12.35 10.40 -14.96
N GLN A 258 -13.63 10.31 -14.58
CA GLN A 258 -14.53 9.19 -14.88
C GLN A 258 -14.72 8.88 -16.38
N HIS A 259 -14.45 9.87 -17.24
CA HIS A 259 -14.52 9.71 -18.70
C HIS A 259 -13.41 8.77 -19.23
N ILE A 260 -12.36 8.52 -18.45
CA ILE A 260 -11.25 7.65 -18.83
C ILE A 260 -11.60 6.21 -18.44
N ALA A 261 -11.62 5.32 -19.44
CA ALA A 261 -11.74 3.88 -19.25
C ALA A 261 -10.40 3.19 -19.53
N LEU A 262 -9.96 2.35 -18.61
CA LEU A 262 -8.72 1.58 -18.73
C LEU A 262 -9.00 0.08 -18.83
N LEU A 263 -8.16 -0.61 -19.60
CA LEU A 263 -7.91 -2.03 -19.40
C LEU A 263 -6.61 -2.18 -18.63
N ARG A 264 -6.64 -3.01 -17.60
CA ARG A 264 -5.45 -3.43 -16.87
C ARG A 264 -5.17 -4.90 -17.08
N VAL A 265 -3.94 -5.21 -17.48
CA VAL A 265 -3.40 -6.58 -17.47
C VAL A 265 -2.38 -6.64 -16.34
N VAL A 266 -2.56 -7.57 -15.42
CA VAL A 266 -1.61 -7.79 -14.32
C VAL A 266 -0.75 -9.00 -14.69
N ILE A 267 0.56 -8.80 -14.70
CA ILE A 267 1.54 -9.85 -14.98
C ILE A 267 1.97 -10.47 -13.66
N ARG A 268 1.80 -11.79 -13.53
CA ARG A 268 2.20 -12.57 -12.35
C ARG A 268 3.27 -13.60 -12.71
N GLU A 269 3.83 -14.25 -11.70
CA GLU A 269 4.94 -15.20 -11.84
C GLU A 269 4.63 -16.38 -12.77
N ASP A 270 3.36 -16.75 -12.91
CA ASP A 270 2.87 -17.81 -13.78
C ASP A 270 2.54 -17.33 -15.21
N PHE A 271 2.61 -16.03 -15.48
CA PHE A 271 2.34 -15.43 -16.78
C PHE A 271 3.57 -15.51 -17.70
N SER A 272 3.72 -16.68 -18.35
CA SER A 272 4.86 -16.95 -19.23
C SER A 272 4.87 -16.10 -20.51
N ARG A 273 6.05 -16.01 -21.15
CA ARG A 273 6.24 -15.34 -22.45
C ARG A 273 5.26 -15.85 -23.53
N SER A 274 4.98 -17.15 -23.55
CA SER A 274 4.05 -17.71 -24.54
C SER A 274 2.60 -17.27 -24.30
N LEU A 275 2.20 -17.06 -23.04
CA LEU A 275 0.91 -16.44 -22.72
C LEU A 275 0.88 -14.97 -23.12
N ALA A 276 1.98 -14.23 -22.92
CA ALA A 276 2.10 -12.84 -23.35
C ALA A 276 1.96 -12.71 -24.88
N GLU A 277 2.67 -13.54 -25.65
CA GLU A 277 2.60 -13.55 -27.12
C GLU A 277 1.20 -13.90 -27.63
N ARG A 278 0.54 -14.89 -27.01
CA ARG A 278 -0.86 -15.23 -27.32
C ARG A 278 -1.82 -14.08 -27.02
N LEU A 279 -1.66 -13.43 -25.87
CA LEU A 279 -2.48 -12.29 -25.49
C LEU A 279 -2.38 -11.15 -26.52
N VAL A 280 -1.16 -10.80 -26.95
CA VAL A 280 -0.93 -9.77 -27.97
C VAL A 280 -1.57 -10.16 -29.30
N SER A 281 -1.38 -11.40 -29.75
CA SER A 281 -1.99 -11.91 -30.98
C SER A 281 -3.53 -11.87 -30.94
N ASP A 282 -4.15 -12.28 -29.84
CA ASP A 282 -5.60 -12.25 -29.68
C ASP A 282 -6.14 -10.81 -29.69
N ILE A 283 -5.41 -9.90 -29.06
CA ILE A 283 -5.69 -8.47 -29.04
C ILE A 283 -5.65 -7.87 -30.46
N GLU A 284 -4.61 -8.16 -31.24
CA GLU A 284 -4.48 -7.67 -32.61
C GLU A 284 -5.59 -8.23 -33.52
N ARG A 285 -5.94 -9.49 -33.34
CA ARG A 285 -7.05 -10.14 -34.06
C ARG A 285 -8.39 -9.45 -33.76
N LEU A 286 -8.64 -9.08 -32.50
CA LEU A 286 -9.85 -8.34 -32.13
C LEU A 286 -9.91 -6.95 -32.78
N LYS A 287 -8.77 -6.25 -32.88
CA LYS A 287 -8.68 -4.97 -33.59
C LYS A 287 -8.90 -5.11 -35.11
N GLY A 288 -8.34 -6.16 -35.71
CA GLY A 288 -8.46 -6.45 -37.15
C GLY A 288 -9.87 -6.82 -37.62
N ASN A 289 -10.71 -7.37 -36.74
CA ASN A 289 -12.08 -7.79 -37.04
C ASN A 289 -13.14 -6.65 -36.96
N GLY A 290 -12.73 -5.38 -37.00
CA GLY A 290 -13.67 -4.26 -37.07
C GLY A 290 -14.26 -3.79 -35.73
N CYS A 291 -13.74 -4.27 -34.59
CA CYS A 291 -13.96 -3.63 -33.29
C CYS A 291 -13.08 -2.37 -33.20
N ALA A 292 -13.42 -1.32 -33.96
CA ALA A 292 -12.73 -0.04 -33.88
C ALA A 292 -13.00 0.61 -32.50
N PRO A 293 -11.97 1.00 -31.72
CA PRO A 293 -12.17 1.86 -30.57
C PRO A 293 -12.70 3.22 -31.05
N ARG A 294 -13.75 3.73 -30.38
CA ARG A 294 -14.34 5.05 -30.73
C ARG A 294 -13.26 6.14 -30.58
N PRO A 295 -13.20 7.12 -31.50
CA PRO A 295 -12.04 8.02 -31.68
C PRO A 295 -11.84 9.11 -30.61
N HIS A 296 -12.49 9.04 -29.44
CA HIS A 296 -12.50 10.15 -28.47
C HIS A 296 -11.56 9.99 -27.25
N TYR A 297 -10.71 8.97 -27.20
CA TYR A 297 -9.90 8.68 -26.00
C TYR A 297 -8.43 8.32 -26.31
N LEU A 298 -7.78 9.12 -27.14
CA LEU A 298 -6.33 9.05 -27.41
C LEU A 298 -5.66 10.35 -26.95
N VAL A 299 -5.42 10.42 -25.65
CA VAL A 299 -4.33 11.18 -25.01
C VAL A 299 -3.65 10.22 -24.03
#